data_AF-A0A2X3CPE9-F1
#
_entry.id   AF-A0A2X3CPE9-F1
#
_cell.length_a   1.000
_cell.length_b   1.000
_cell.length_c   1.000
_cell.angle_alpha   90.00
_cell.angle_beta   90.00
_cell.angle_gamma   90.00
#
_symmetry.space_group_name_H-M   'P 1'
#
loop_
_entity.id
_entity.type
_entity.pdbx_description
1 polymer ?
#
loop_
_entity_poly.entity_id
_entity_poly.type
_entity_poly.pdbx_seq_one_letter_code
_entity_poly.pdbx_strand_id
1 'polypeptide(L)'
;MNIKKTTLADGRQGITIFAEPDIISEMVALCKQRNIPVEESPEVSRETLDNLTKTAKQISAIEKVKAIADELKTKRLRKLNLQNKLLKTFSRGKNENFYITPVGI
;
A
#
# COMPACT_ATOMS: atom_id res chain seq x y z
N MET A 1 1.61 22.40 -4.75
CA MET A 1 2.44 21.33 -5.36
C MET A 1 2.95 21.86 -6.67
N ASN A 2 4.26 21.92 -6.87
CA ASN A 2 4.86 22.37 -8.13
C ASN A 2 5.24 21.10 -8.91
N ILE A 3 4.64 20.84 -10.07
CA ILE A 3 4.89 19.63 -10.88
C ILE A 3 5.33 20.08 -12.26
N LYS A 4 6.41 19.48 -12.78
CA LYS A 4 6.87 19.66 -14.16
C LYS A 4 6.46 18.47 -15.03
N LYS A 5 6.29 18.74 -16.32
CA LYS A 5 5.98 17.75 -17.36
C LYS A 5 7.20 17.60 -18.26
N THR A 6 7.60 16.37 -18.56
CA THR A 6 8.55 16.10 -19.63
C THR A 6 8.08 14.93 -20.48
N THR A 7 8.37 14.97 -21.77
CA THR A 7 8.11 13.84 -22.66
C THR A 7 9.45 13.23 -23.05
N LEU A 8 9.62 11.93 -22.78
CA LEU A 8 10.75 11.14 -23.27
C LEU A 8 10.31 10.45 -24.55
N ALA A 9 11.04 10.62 -25.65
CA ALA A 9 10.69 10.03 -26.94
C ALA A 9 11.85 9.18 -27.47
N ASP A 10 11.60 7.90 -27.76
CA ASP A 10 12.59 7.01 -28.39
C ASP A 10 12.41 6.90 -29.92
N GLY A 11 11.56 7.74 -30.50
CA GLY A 11 11.18 7.70 -31.92
C GLY A 11 10.02 6.74 -32.25
N ARG A 12 9.55 5.91 -31.31
CA ARG A 12 8.39 5.00 -31.50
C ARG A 12 7.25 5.28 -30.53
N GLN A 13 7.54 5.61 -29.28
CA GLN A 13 6.54 6.01 -28.29
C GLN A 13 7.07 7.14 -27.39
N GLY A 14 6.22 8.14 -27.13
CA GLY A 14 6.49 9.22 -26.19
C GLY A 14 5.91 8.89 -24.82
N ILE A 15 6.74 8.81 -23.78
CA ILE A 15 6.28 8.67 -22.39
C ILE A 15 6.24 10.06 -21.77
N THR A 16 5.05 10.49 -21.34
CA THR A 16 4.89 11.74 -20.58
C THR A 16 5.01 11.46 -19.09
N ILE A 17 5.91 12.17 -18.43
CA ILE A 17 6.18 12.05 -16.99
C ILE A 17 5.76 13.35 -16.30
N PHE A 18 5.07 13.19 -15.16
CA PHE A 18 4.69 14.27 -14.25
C PHE A 18 5.35 14.02 -12.90
N ALA A 19 6.30 14.87 -12.52
CA ALA A 19 7.01 14.74 -11.25
C ALA A 19 7.45 16.12 -10.71
N GLU A 20 8.00 16.13 -9.50
CA GLU A 20 8.55 17.35 -8.91
C GLU A 20 9.71 17.90 -9.76
N PRO A 21 9.99 19.23 -9.71
CA PRO A 21 10.95 19.86 -10.62
C PRO A 21 12.37 19.32 -10.50
N ASP A 22 12.77 18.93 -9.29
CA ASP A 22 14.03 18.26 -8.96
C ASP A 22 14.12 16.87 -9.61
N ILE A 23 13.08 16.05 -9.47
CA ILE A 23 12.99 14.72 -10.10
C ILE A 23 13.04 14.83 -11.62
N ILE A 24 12.27 15.76 -12.21
CA ILE A 24 12.31 16.00 -13.67
C ILE A 24 13.71 16.43 -14.10
N SER A 25 14.38 17.30 -13.35
CA SER A 25 15.74 17.75 -13.70
C SER A 25 16.75 16.59 -13.69
N GLU A 26 16.67 15.71 -12.69
CA GLU A 26 17.53 14.52 -12.60
C GLU A 26 17.24 13.52 -13.74
N MET A 27 15.97 13.26 -14.05
CA MET A 27 15.58 12.37 -15.15
C MET A 27 16.05 12.92 -16.51
N VAL A 28 15.88 14.22 -16.76
CA VAL A 28 16.36 14.88 -17.99
C VAL A 28 17.87 14.74 -18.12
N ALA A 29 18.63 14.92 -17.03
CA ALA A 29 20.08 14.75 -17.03
C ALA A 29 20.50 13.30 -17.37
N LEU A 30 19.86 12.30 -16.78
CA LEU A 30 20.11 10.89 -17.06
C LEU A 30 19.77 10.51 -18.52
N CYS A 31 18.67 11.04 -19.06
CA CYS A 31 18.29 10.83 -20.46
C CYS A 31 19.32 11.43 -21.42
N LYS A 32 19.78 12.66 -21.14
CA LYS A 32 20.86 13.32 -21.91
C LYS A 32 22.16 12.51 -21.87
N GLN A 33 22.55 11.96 -20.73
CA GLN A 33 23.73 11.09 -20.60
C GLN A 33 23.64 9.80 -21.44
N ARG A 34 22.43 9.30 -21.69
CA ARG A 34 22.19 8.05 -22.43
C ARG A 34 21.78 8.29 -23.89
N ASN A 35 21.91 9.51 -24.40
CA ASN A 35 21.45 9.92 -25.74
C ASN A 35 19.97 9.59 -26.01
N ILE A 36 19.13 9.66 -24.97
CA ILE A 36 17.68 9.51 -25.10
C ILE A 36 17.09 10.89 -25.42
N PRO A 37 16.35 11.06 -26.53
CA PRO A 37 15.70 12.33 -26.85
C PRO A 37 14.68 12.74 -25.77
N VAL A 38 14.75 14.02 -25.38
CA VAL A 38 13.86 14.61 -24.38
C VAL A 38 13.24 15.87 -24.95
N GLU A 39 11.91 15.93 -24.93
CA GLU A 39 11.17 17.16 -25.17
C GLU A 39 10.71 17.73 -23.82
N GLU A 40 11.32 18.84 -23.44
CA GLU A 40 10.93 19.61 -22.26
C GLU A 40 9.68 20.42 -22.61
N SER A 41 8.53 20.08 -22.02
CA SER A 41 7.25 20.75 -22.28
C SER A 41 6.95 21.74 -21.14
N PRO A 42 6.50 22.97 -21.43
CA PRO A 42 6.25 23.96 -20.40
C PRO A 42 5.07 23.56 -19.50
N GLU A 43 5.05 24.18 -18.32
CA GLU A 43 4.14 24.03 -17.17
C GLU A 43 2.87 23.18 -17.35
N VAL A 44 2.68 22.27 -16.40
CA VAL A 44 1.45 21.49 -16.25
C VAL A 44 0.26 22.45 -16.09
N SER A 45 -0.78 22.30 -16.91
CA SER A 45 -1.98 23.12 -16.77
C SER A 45 -2.61 22.94 -15.39
N ARG A 46 -3.20 24.01 -14.82
CA ARG A 46 -3.86 23.95 -13.51
C ARG A 46 -4.91 22.83 -13.41
N GLU A 47 -5.67 22.61 -14.49
CA GLU A 47 -6.64 21.52 -14.58
C GLU A 47 -5.98 20.14 -14.44
N THR A 48 -4.85 19.92 -15.12
CA THR A 48 -4.09 18.67 -15.04
C THR A 48 -3.53 18.47 -13.63
N LEU A 49 -3.01 19.54 -13.03
CA LEU A 49 -2.51 19.54 -11.65
C LEU A 49 -3.62 19.20 -10.64
N ASP A 50 -4.81 19.77 -10.81
CA ASP A 50 -5.97 19.50 -9.95
C ASP A 50 -6.45 18.05 -10.09
N ASN A 51 -6.49 17.52 -11.32
CA ASN A 51 -6.86 16.13 -11.57
C ASN A 51 -5.85 15.16 -10.95
N LEU A 52 -4.54 15.39 -11.12
CA LEU A 52 -3.50 14.60 -10.46
C LEU A 52 -3.64 14.65 -8.93
N THR A 53 -3.94 15.82 -8.38
CA THR A 53 -4.14 16.00 -6.93
C THR A 53 -5.37 15.23 -6.43
N LYS A 54 -6.48 15.25 -7.18
CA LYS A 54 -7.68 14.47 -6.85
C LYS A 54 -7.40 12.98 -6.88
N THR A 55 -6.73 12.49 -7.93
CA THR A 55 -6.34 11.09 -8.07
C THR A 55 -5.43 10.64 -6.93
N ALA A 56 -4.42 11.45 -6.56
CA ALA A 56 -3.53 11.13 -5.44
C ALA A 56 -4.30 11.00 -4.10
N LYS A 57 -5.26 11.90 -3.84
CA LYS A 57 -6.12 11.81 -2.65
C LYS A 57 -6.98 10.54 -2.64
N GLN A 58 -7.52 10.14 -3.80
CA GLN A 58 -8.29 8.92 -3.94
C GLN A 58 -7.44 7.67 -3.68
N ILE A 59 -6.22 7.62 -4.22
CA ILE A 59 -5.27 6.51 -3.98
C ILE A 59 -4.95 6.41 -2.49
N SER A 60 -4.63 7.52 -1.83
CA SER A 60 -4.36 7.54 -0.39
C SER A 60 -5.56 7.06 0.44
N ALA A 61 -6.78 7.43 0.05
CA ALA A 61 -7.99 6.92 0.71
C ALA A 61 -8.14 5.41 0.53
N ILE A 62 -7.87 4.88 -0.67
CA ILE A 62 -7.90 3.44 -0.96
C ILE A 62 -6.87 2.68 -0.12
N GLU A 63 -5.65 3.19 0.02
CA GLU A 63 -4.60 2.58 0.84
C GLU A 63 -4.99 2.50 2.31
N LYS A 64 -5.60 3.55 2.87
CA LYS A 64 -6.14 3.52 4.24
C LYS A 64 -7.22 2.45 4.42
N VAL A 65 -8.13 2.32 3.45
CA VAL A 65 -9.17 1.28 3.49
C VAL A 65 -8.53 -0.12 3.41
N LYS A 66 -7.50 -0.32 2.59
CA LYS A 66 -6.74 -1.59 2.54
C LYS A 66 -6.10 -1.92 3.88
N ALA A 67 -5.45 -0.96 4.53
CA ALA A 67 -4.84 -1.16 5.84
C ALA A 67 -5.87 -1.61 6.89
N ILE A 68 -7.04 -0.97 6.93
CA ILE A 68 -8.15 -1.36 7.83
C ILE A 68 -8.64 -2.78 7.50
N ALA A 69 -8.81 -3.11 6.22
CA ALA A 69 -9.25 -4.43 5.79
C ALA A 69 -8.27 -5.52 6.24
N ASP A 70 -6.97 -5.25 6.16
CA ASP A 70 -5.93 -6.19 6.59
C ASP A 70 -5.88 -6.33 8.11
N GLU A 71 -6.03 -5.26 8.88
CA GLU A 71 -6.19 -5.35 10.34
C GLU A 71 -7.39 -6.20 10.75
N LEU A 72 -8.52 -6.08 10.05
CA LEU A 72 -9.72 -6.88 10.31
C LEU A 72 -9.48 -8.36 10.01
N LYS A 73 -8.77 -8.70 8.93
CA LYS A 73 -8.38 -10.08 8.64
C LYS A 73 -7.49 -10.64 9.75
N THR A 74 -6.49 -9.89 10.19
CA THR A 74 -5.59 -10.30 11.29
C THR A 74 -6.35 -10.51 12.60
N LYS A 75 -7.28 -9.62 12.95
CA LYS A 75 -8.14 -9.78 14.13
C LYS A 75 -9.00 -11.05 14.05
N ARG A 76 -9.58 -11.36 12.88
CA ARG A 76 -10.35 -12.61 12.67
C ARG A 76 -9.47 -13.85 12.84
N LEU A 77 -8.27 -13.86 12.25
CA LEU A 77 -7.30 -14.95 12.40
C LEU A 77 -6.90 -15.18 13.87
N ARG A 78 -6.62 -14.11 14.63
CA ARG A 78 -6.32 -14.22 16.06
C ARG A 78 -7.50 -14.81 16.85
N LYS A 79 -8.73 -14.36 16.56
CA LYS A 79 -9.94 -14.89 17.20
C LYS A 79 -10.16 -16.38 16.91
N LEU A 80 -9.94 -16.80 15.67
CA LEU A 80 -10.00 -18.21 15.25
C LEU A 80 -8.94 -19.05 15.99
N ASN A 81 -7.70 -18.56 16.06
CA ASN A 81 -6.62 -19.25 16.78
C ASN A 81 -6.92 -19.39 18.27
N LEU A 82 -7.51 -18.36 18.89
CA LEU A 82 -7.92 -18.41 20.29
C LEU A 82 -9.04 -19.44 20.52
N GLN A 83 -10.06 -19.47 19.65
CA GLN A 83 -11.12 -20.48 19.71
C GLN A 83 -10.57 -21.89 19.54
N ASN A 84 -9.68 -22.11 18.57
CA ASN A 84 -9.04 -23.41 18.36
C ASN A 84 -8.17 -23.84 19.55
N LYS A 85 -7.47 -22.90 20.21
CA LYS A 85 -6.69 -23.19 21.41
C LYS A 85 -7.60 -23.55 22.59
N LEU A 86 -8.72 -22.83 22.79
CA LEU A 86 -9.73 -23.17 23.80
C LEU A 86 -10.32 -24.56 23.55
N LEU A 87 -10.78 -24.85 22.33
CA LEU A 87 -11.31 -26.16 21.95
C LEU A 87 -10.32 -27.31 22.19
N LYS A 88 -9.03 -27.12 21.89
CA LYS A 88 -7.97 -28.10 22.21
C LYS A 88 -7.77 -28.30 23.71
N THR A 89 -7.98 -27.26 24.51
CA THR A 89 -7.85 -27.33 25.98
C THR A 89 -9.04 -28.07 26.59
N PHE A 90 -10.27 -27.80 26.12
CA PHE A 90 -11.48 -28.51 26.55
C PHE A 90 -11.51 -30.00 26.13
N SER A 91 -10.91 -30.35 24.98
CA SER A 91 -10.80 -31.74 24.55
C SER A 91 -9.70 -32.51 25.29
N ARG A 92 -8.65 -31.82 25.78
CA ARG A 92 -7.65 -32.41 26.70
C ARG A 92 -8.20 -32.65 28.11
N GLY A 93 -9.06 -31.77 28.61
CA GLY A 93 -9.67 -31.87 29.94
C GLY A 93 -10.72 -32.99 30.11
N LYS A 94 -11.06 -33.74 29.06
CA LYS A 94 -11.93 -34.93 29.16
C LYS A 94 -11.19 -36.24 29.48
N ASN A 95 -9.85 -36.22 29.53
CA ASN A 95 -9.03 -37.40 29.83
C ASN A 95 -8.28 -37.31 31.18
N GLU A 96 -8.50 -36.27 31.96
CA GLU A 96 -7.95 -36.18 33.32
C GLU A 96 -9.07 -36.48 34.30
N ASN A 97 -8.97 -37.66 34.94
CA ASN A 97 -9.79 -38.06 36.08
C ASN A 97 -9.84 -36.91 37.09
N PHE A 98 -11.00 -36.26 37.20
CA PHE A 98 -11.31 -35.43 38.35
C PHE A 98 -11.44 -36.37 39.56
N TYR A 99 -10.35 -36.53 40.32
CA TYR A 99 -10.42 -37.09 41.65
C TYR A 99 -11.14 -36.08 42.54
N ILE A 100 -12.45 -36.23 42.68
CA ILE A 100 -13.21 -35.59 43.75
C ILE A 100 -12.75 -36.28 45.04
N THR A 101 -11.91 -35.61 45.82
CA THR A 101 -11.59 -36.05 47.18
C THR A 101 -12.80 -35.72 48.05
N PRO A 102 -13.49 -36.71 48.65
CA PRO A 102 -14.55 -36.43 49.59
C PRO A 102 -13.89 -35.86 50.85
N VAL A 103 -14.18 -34.59 51.16
CA VAL A 103 -13.83 -34.02 52.46
C VAL A 103 -14.80 -34.65 53.47
N GLY A 104 -14.30 -35.62 54.21
CA GLY A 104 -15.02 -36.30 55.27
C GLY A 104 -14.85 -35.57 56.60
N ILE A 105 -16.01 -35.39 57.26
CA ILE A 105 -16.31 -35.02 58.66
C ILE A 105 -16.18 -33.54 59.00
#